data_AF-A0A523TA09-F1
#
_entry.id   AF-A0A523TA09-F1
#
_cell.length_a   1.000
_cell.length_b   1.000
_cell.length_c   1.000
_cell.angle_alpha   90.00
_cell.angle_beta   90.00
_cell.angle_gamma   90.00
#
_symmetry.space_group_name_H-M   'P 1'
#
loop_
_entity.id
_entity.type
_entity.pdbx_description
1 polymer ?
#
loop_
_entity_poly.entity_id
_entity_poly.type
_entity_poly.pdbx_seq_one_letter_code
_entity_poly.pdbx_strand_id
1 'polypeptide(L)'
;MTIEELVTKYVRGADRVFKEIGQLPNNVHLNEEEAKTVFESAKRYLEDAKYYQENGKLETSLTSVAYCEGLLDALRLLGAVEFSW
;
A
#
# COMPACT_ATOMS: atom_id res chain seq x y z
N MET A 1 -5.30 16.76 -12.67
CA MET A 1 -4.17 16.48 -11.78
C MET A 1 -2.94 16.26 -12.64
N THR A 2 -1.81 16.86 -12.28
CA THR A 2 -0.50 16.48 -12.80
C THR A 2 -0.10 15.11 -12.25
N ILE A 3 0.92 14.48 -12.84
CA ILE A 3 1.44 13.21 -12.32
C ILE A 3 2.00 13.35 -10.89
N GLU A 4 2.60 14.50 -10.58
CA GLU A 4 3.10 14.81 -9.24
C GLU A 4 1.97 14.93 -8.20
N GLU A 5 0.88 15.61 -8.55
CA GLU A 5 -0.33 15.69 -7.70
C GLU A 5 -0.94 14.30 -7.48
N LEU A 6 -0.96 13.47 -8.52
CA LEU A 6 -1.52 12.12 -8.47
C LEU A 6 -0.68 11.20 -7.57
N VAL A 7 0.64 11.17 -7.76
CA VAL A 7 1.58 10.42 -6.91
C VAL A 7 1.44 10.86 -5.46
N THR A 8 1.45 12.17 -5.20
CA THR A 8 1.33 12.71 -3.84
C THR A 8 0.02 12.29 -3.17
N LYS A 9 -1.09 12.29 -3.93
CA LYS A 9 -2.38 11.84 -3.42
C LYS A 9 -2.34 10.35 -3.02
N TYR A 10 -1.82 9.49 -3.90
CA TYR A 10 -1.84 8.04 -3.70
C TYR A 10 -0.88 7.62 -2.58
N VAL A 11 0.34 8.19 -2.56
CA VAL A 11 1.32 7.93 -1.50
C VAL A 11 0.76 8.33 -0.12
N ARG A 12 0.08 9.49 -0.02
CA ARG A 12 -0.57 9.91 1.22
C ARG A 12 -1.75 9.02 1.62
N GLY A 13 -2.54 8.57 0.65
CA GLY A 13 -3.63 7.63 0.86
C GLY A 13 -3.12 6.31 1.45
N ALA A 14 -2.16 5.69 0.77
CA ALA A 14 -1.53 4.45 1.23
C ALA A 14 -0.86 4.60 2.61
N ASP A 15 -0.12 5.69 2.86
CA ASP A 15 0.51 5.96 4.16
C ASP A 15 -0.52 6.07 5.29
N ARG A 16 -1.68 6.69 5.02
CA ARG A 16 -2.79 6.76 5.97
C ARG A 16 -3.39 5.37 6.24
N VAL A 17 -3.60 4.57 5.19
CA VAL A 17 -4.13 3.20 5.32
C VAL A 17 -3.20 2.32 6.15
N PHE A 18 -1.87 2.39 5.94
CA PHE A 18 -0.93 1.65 6.80
C PHE A 18 -0.99 2.09 8.27
N LYS A 19 -1.21 3.38 8.54
CA LYS A 19 -1.38 3.89 9.90
C LYS A 19 -2.70 3.42 10.54
N GLU A 20 -3.76 3.30 9.75
CA GLU A 20 -5.07 2.81 10.19
C GLU A 20 -5.02 1.31 10.52
N ILE A 21 -4.41 0.50 9.64
CA ILE A 21 -4.25 -0.93 9.84
C ILE A 21 -3.29 -1.20 11.01
N GLY A 22 -2.14 -0.53 11.04
CA GLY A 22 -1.08 -0.72 12.03
C GLY A 22 -0.36 -2.06 11.88
N GLN A 23 -1.04 -3.15 12.24
CA GLN A 23 -0.57 -4.53 12.11
C GLN A 23 -1.71 -5.43 11.63
N LEU A 24 -1.37 -6.55 10.98
CA LEU A 24 -2.38 -7.54 10.61
C LEU A 24 -3.08 -8.12 11.86
N PRO A 25 -4.40 -8.31 11.82
CA PRO A 25 -5.12 -9.01 12.88
C PRO A 25 -4.67 -10.47 13.01
N ASN A 26 -4.66 -11.00 14.24
CA ASN A 26 -4.27 -12.41 14.51
C ASN A 26 -5.36 -13.44 14.15
N ASN A 27 -6.53 -13.00 13.70
CA ASN A 27 -7.72 -13.83 13.50
C ASN A 27 -8.20 -13.87 12.04
N VAL A 28 -7.30 -13.63 11.09
CA VAL A 28 -7.65 -13.67 9.67
C VAL A 28 -7.94 -15.11 9.25
N HIS A 29 -9.05 -15.33 8.53
CA HIS A 29 -9.39 -16.60 7.89
C HIS A 29 -8.54 -16.87 6.63
N LEU A 30 -7.23 -16.63 6.72
CA LEU A 30 -6.22 -16.87 5.69
C LEU A 30 -5.00 -17.48 6.36
N ASN A 31 -4.10 -18.03 5.55
CA ASN A 31 -2.77 -18.35 6.04
C ASN A 31 -2.07 -17.06 6.51
N GLU A 32 -1.87 -16.96 7.82
CA GLU A 32 -1.33 -15.76 8.48
C GLU A 32 0.05 -15.37 7.93
N GLU A 33 0.92 -16.36 7.66
CA GLU A 33 2.26 -16.11 7.14
C GLU A 33 2.22 -15.54 5.72
N GLU A 34 1.31 -16.04 4.87
CA GLU A 34 1.13 -15.54 3.50
C GLU A 34 0.52 -14.13 3.52
N ALA A 35 -0.50 -13.89 4.33
CA ALA A 35 -1.10 -12.57 4.48
C ALA A 35 -0.08 -11.54 4.99
N LYS A 36 0.75 -11.93 5.97
CA LYS A 36 1.85 -11.11 6.48
C LYS A 36 2.91 -10.82 5.43
N THR A 37 3.26 -11.82 4.62
CA THR A 37 4.18 -11.63 3.50
C THR A 37 3.64 -10.61 2.50
N VAL A 38 2.36 -10.71 2.13
CA VAL A 38 1.72 -9.75 1.21
C VAL A 38 1.65 -8.35 1.82
N PHE A 39 1.31 -8.21 3.10
CA PHE A 39 1.23 -6.92 3.78
C PHE A 39 2.60 -6.23 3.88
N GLU A 40 3.65 -6.97 4.23
CA GLU A 40 5.02 -6.45 4.25
C GLU A 40 5.52 -6.11 2.83
N SER A 41 5.14 -6.90 1.82
CA SER A 41 5.38 -6.55 0.41
C SER A 41 4.70 -5.23 0.03
N ALA A 42 3.43 -5.03 0.35
CA ALA A 42 2.71 -3.78 0.08
C ALA A 42 3.44 -2.59 0.73
N LYS A 43 3.87 -2.74 1.99
CA LYS A 43 4.62 -1.71 2.72
C LYS A 43 5.93 -1.35 2.02
N ARG A 44 6.68 -2.34 1.55
CA ARG A 44 7.92 -2.10 0.77
C ARG A 44 7.65 -1.33 -0.51
N TYR A 45 6.55 -1.61 -1.22
CA TYR A 45 6.16 -0.86 -2.42
C TYR A 45 5.75 0.59 -2.11
N LEU A 46 5.17 0.87 -0.95
CA LEU A 46 4.95 2.25 -0.51
C LEU A 46 6.29 2.97 -0.26
N GLU A 47 7.26 2.31 0.38
CA GLU A 47 8.59 2.90 0.59
C GLU A 47 9.32 3.13 -0.75
N ASP A 48 9.21 2.19 -1.71
CA ASP A 48 9.70 2.39 -3.07
C ASP A 48 9.02 3.59 -3.75
N ALA A 49 7.70 3.74 -3.59
CA ALA A 49 6.97 4.87 -4.16
C ALA A 49 7.45 6.22 -3.59
N LYS A 50 7.64 6.31 -2.27
CA LYS A 50 8.21 7.49 -1.60
C LYS A 50 9.61 7.79 -2.13
N TYR A 51 10.47 6.78 -2.20
CA TYR A 51 11.82 6.91 -2.74
C TYR A 51 11.80 7.44 -4.18
N TYR A 52 11.01 6.86 -5.07
CA TYR A 52 10.95 7.30 -6.46
C TYR A 52 10.33 8.69 -6.63
N GLN A 53 9.36 9.07 -5.77
CA GLN A 53 8.81 10.41 -5.74
C GLN A 53 9.88 11.45 -5.38
N GLU A 54 10.63 11.22 -4.30
CA GLU A 54 11.72 12.11 -3.85
C GLU A 54 12.83 12.27 -4.90
N ASN A 55 13.03 11.25 -5.74
CA ASN A 55 14.02 11.24 -6.82
C ASN A 55 13.46 11.73 -8.17
N GLY A 56 12.22 12.25 -8.22
CA GLY A 56 11.60 12.78 -9.43
C GLY A 56 11.22 11.73 -10.49
N LYS A 57 11.26 10.43 -10.15
CA LYS A 57 10.86 9.32 -11.02
C LYS A 57 9.36 9.03 -10.86
N LEU A 58 8.54 9.96 -11.32
CA LEU A 58 7.11 10.02 -10.98
C LEU A 58 6.31 8.85 -11.56
N GLU A 59 6.63 8.36 -12.75
CA GLU A 59 5.96 7.20 -13.36
C GLU A 59 6.26 5.90 -12.61
N THR A 60 7.52 5.72 -12.18
CA THR A 60 7.92 4.58 -11.36
C THR A 60 7.27 4.66 -9.98
N SER A 61 7.25 5.85 -9.37
CA SER A 61 6.55 6.08 -8.10
C SER A 61 5.07 5.75 -8.18
N LEU A 62 4.39 6.22 -9.23
CA LEU A 62 2.97 5.94 -9.48
C LEU A 62 2.72 4.43 -9.64
N THR A 63 3.59 3.74 -10.38
CA THR A 63 3.50 2.29 -10.56
C THR A 63 3.69 1.54 -9.24
N SER A 64 4.67 1.94 -8.43
CA SER A 64 4.94 1.35 -7.12
C SER A 64 3.76 1.53 -6.15
N VAL A 65 3.19 2.74 -6.05
CA VAL A 65 2.06 2.97 -5.14
C VAL A 65 0.79 2.27 -5.63
N ALA A 66 0.53 2.23 -6.94
CA ALA A 66 -0.62 1.48 -7.47
C ALA A 66 -0.51 -0.03 -7.18
N TYR A 67 0.69 -0.59 -7.23
CA TYR A 67 0.93 -1.99 -6.84
C TYR A 67 0.71 -2.19 -5.33
N CYS A 68 1.19 -1.26 -4.50
CA CYS A 68 0.90 -1.25 -3.06
C CYS A 68 -0.61 -1.24 -2.78
N GLU A 69 -1.37 -0.33 -3.38
CA GLU A 69 -2.82 -0.23 -3.19
C GLU A 69 -3.54 -1.52 -3.65
N GLY A 70 -3.12 -2.11 -4.77
CA GLY A 70 -3.66 -3.38 -5.25
C GLY A 70 -3.44 -4.55 -4.29
N LEU A 71 -2.28 -4.63 -3.64
CA LEU A 71 -2.02 -5.64 -2.61
C LEU A 71 -2.89 -5.41 -1.36
N LEU A 72 -3.05 -4.16 -0.92
CA LEU A 72 -3.91 -3.80 0.21
C LEU A 72 -5.38 -4.10 -0.07
N ASP A 73 -5.87 -3.77 -1.27
CA ASP A 73 -7.23 -4.10 -1.69
C ASP A 73 -7.45 -5.62 -1.77
N ALA A 74 -6.47 -6.39 -2.25
CA ALA A 74 -6.56 -7.85 -2.24
C ALA A 74 -6.69 -8.39 -0.80
N LEU A 75 -5.87 -7.90 0.14
CA LEU A 75 -5.98 -8.27 1.55
C LEU A 75 -7.36 -7.89 2.13
N ARG A 76 -7.88 -6.71 1.79
CA ARG A 76 -9.21 -6.25 2.22
C ARG A 76 -10.33 -7.13 1.67
N LEU A 77 -10.30 -7.46 0.39
CA LEU A 77 -11.28 -8.32 -0.27
C LEU A 77 -11.30 -9.75 0.31
N LEU A 78 -10.15 -10.23 0.76
CA LEU A 78 -10.00 -11.52 1.43
C LEU A 78 -10.32 -11.47 2.93
N GLY A 79 -10.73 -10.31 3.46
CA GLY A 79 -11.09 -10.13 4.87
C GLY A 79 -9.91 -10.12 5.84
N ALA A 80 -8.70 -9.84 5.35
CA ALA A 80 -7.49 -9.77 6.18
C ALA A 80 -7.33 -8.43 6.91
N VAL A 81 -7.83 -7.35 6.32
CA VAL A 81 -7.75 -5.98 6.85
C VAL A 81 -9.01 -5.22 6.50
N GLU A 82 -9.31 -4.17 7.25
CA GLU A 82 -10.39 -3.22 6.96
C GLU A 82 -9.81 -1.80 6.94
N PHE A 83 -10.17 -1.00 5.91
CA PHE A 83 -9.76 0.40 5.78
C PHE A 83 -10.58 1.13 4.71
N SER A 84 -10.38 2.45 4.59
CA SER A 84 -10.93 3.30 3.52
C SER A 84 -9.90 4.26 2.91
N TRP A 85 -10.07 4.55 1.61
CA TRP A 85 -9.20 5.44 0.79
C TRP A 85 -9.52 6.93 0.92
#